data_AF-A0A9Q5C0F3-F1
#
_entry.id   AF-A0A9Q5C0F3-F1
#
_cell.length_a   1.000
_cell.length_b   1.000
_cell.length_c   1.000
_cell.angle_alpha   90.00
_cell.angle_beta   90.00
_cell.angle_gamma   90.00
#
_symmetry.space_group_name_H-M   'P 1'
#
loop_
_entity.id
_entity.type
_entity.pdbx_description
1 polymer ?
#
loop_
_entity_poly.entity_id
_entity_poly.type
_entity_poly.pdbx_seq_one_letter_code
_entity_poly.pdbx_strand_id
1 'polypeptide(L)'
;MKLFSTLLKKLVVHNSYLYDANGKATVKKHKLTVIKHGKFVYVWNNGEEFRIKGKKFYRLANGKFIKVANLQTVKAIKIKHYRARLYDKNGELLKKHITLTKGKCYWAWNNAKIVKIHGKKYYRVGKNRYVRANKAAKVEVTTALDADKLK
;
A
#
# COMPACT_ATOMS: atom_id res chain seq x y z
N MET A 1 -6.96 -4.87 -29.66
CA MET A 1 -7.56 -3.66 -29.04
C MET A 1 -7.41 -3.77 -27.51
N LYS A 2 -6.42 -3.11 -26.88
CA LYS A 2 -6.26 -3.14 -25.40
C LYS A 2 -7.11 -2.02 -24.78
N LEU A 3 -8.40 -2.27 -24.63
CA LEU A 3 -9.34 -1.36 -23.98
C LEU A 3 -9.48 -1.69 -22.50
N PHE A 4 -9.65 -0.64 -21.71
CA PHE A 4 -9.65 -0.55 -20.24
C PHE A 4 -8.26 -0.56 -19.60
N SER A 5 -7.70 0.64 -19.52
CA SER A 5 -6.55 0.91 -18.70
C SER A 5 -6.88 0.68 -17.21
N THR A 6 -6.45 -0.45 -16.65
CA THR A 6 -6.71 -0.80 -15.26
C THR A 6 -5.75 -0.07 -14.32
N LEU A 7 -6.28 0.40 -13.19
CA LEU A 7 -5.49 0.99 -12.11
C LEU A 7 -5.07 -0.10 -11.12
N LEU A 8 -3.77 -0.22 -10.86
CA LEU A 8 -3.22 -1.12 -9.86
C LEU A 8 -2.80 -0.35 -8.61
N LYS A 9 -3.22 -0.81 -7.43
CA LYS A 9 -2.85 -0.17 -6.17
C LYS A 9 -1.44 -0.57 -5.75
N LYS A 10 -0.61 0.41 -5.42
CA LYS A 10 0.77 0.22 -4.91
C LYS A 10 0.96 1.01 -3.62
N LEU A 11 1.79 0.47 -2.73
CA LEU A 11 2.21 1.13 -1.50
C LEU A 11 3.50 1.91 -1.74
N VAL A 12 3.57 3.13 -1.22
CA VAL A 12 4.79 3.93 -1.18
C VAL A 12 5.63 3.53 0.04
N VAL A 13 6.76 2.87 -0.21
CA VAL A 13 7.64 2.32 0.83
C VAL A 13 8.83 3.24 1.16
N HIS A 14 9.11 4.22 0.30
CA HIS A 14 10.03 5.32 0.57
C HIS A 14 9.38 6.64 0.17
N ASN A 15 9.71 7.76 0.84
CA ASN A 15 9.28 9.07 0.37
C ASN A 15 9.71 9.23 -1.09
N SER A 16 8.76 9.58 -1.97
CA SER A 16 9.02 9.60 -3.40
C SER A 16 8.60 10.92 -4.03
N TYR A 17 9.47 11.45 -4.87
CA TYR A 17 9.10 12.54 -5.78
C TYR A 17 8.15 12.03 -6.87
N LEU A 18 7.39 12.96 -7.43
CA LEU A 18 6.68 12.79 -8.69
C LEU A 18 7.48 13.41 -9.82
N TYR A 19 7.51 12.73 -10.96
CA TYR A 19 8.28 13.11 -12.13
C TYR A 19 7.36 13.39 -13.32
N ASP A 20 7.81 14.19 -14.27
CA ASP A 20 7.19 14.32 -15.59
C ASP A 20 7.69 13.22 -16.55
N ALA A 21 7.20 13.24 -17.79
CA ALA A 21 7.58 12.28 -18.82
C ALA A 21 9.07 12.35 -19.23
N ASN A 22 9.75 13.46 -18.94
CA ASN A 22 11.18 13.67 -19.20
C ASN A 22 12.06 13.23 -18.01
N GLY A 23 11.45 12.75 -16.93
CA GLY A 23 12.13 12.30 -15.73
C GLY A 23 12.58 13.45 -14.83
N LYS A 24 12.07 14.66 -15.01
CA LYS A 24 12.32 15.81 -14.13
C LYS A 24 11.33 15.81 -12.99
N ALA A 25 11.80 16.09 -11.78
CA ALA A 25 10.94 16.12 -10.60
C ALA A 25 9.98 17.32 -10.68
N THR A 26 8.69 17.06 -10.47
CA THR A 26 7.62 18.05 -10.53
C THR A 26 7.64 18.96 -9.31
N VAL A 27 7.43 20.25 -9.53
CA VAL A 27 7.44 21.30 -8.50
C VAL A 27 6.03 21.89 -8.38
N LYS A 28 5.59 22.16 -7.14
CA LYS A 28 4.36 22.91 -6.84
C LYS A 28 4.68 23.94 -5.76
N LYS A 29 4.35 25.21 -6.00
CA LYS A 29 4.66 26.33 -5.06
C LYS A 29 6.13 26.32 -4.62
N HIS A 30 7.05 26.25 -5.59
CA HIS A 30 8.52 26.20 -5.36
C HIS A 30 9.04 25.01 -4.54
N LYS A 31 8.23 23.99 -4.27
CA LYS A 31 8.65 22.77 -3.55
C LYS A 31 8.45 21.53 -4.41
N LEU A 32 9.36 20.57 -4.28
CA LEU A 32 9.22 19.27 -4.95
C LEU A 32 7.95 18.56 -4.48
N THR A 33 7.20 18.01 -5.43
CA THR A 33 6.00 17.24 -5.12
C THR A 33 6.41 15.87 -4.61
N VAL A 34 6.13 15.61 -3.32
CA VAL A 34 6.51 14.36 -2.62
C VAL A 34 5.27 13.60 -2.17
N ILE A 35 5.22 12.31 -2.48
CA ILE A 35 4.32 11.35 -1.84
C ILE A 35 5.07 10.69 -0.69
N LYS A 36 4.52 10.81 0.52
CA LYS A 36 5.13 10.29 1.75
C LYS A 36 4.97 8.76 1.86
N HIS A 37 5.94 8.12 2.53
CA HIS A 37 5.88 6.71 2.91
C HIS A 37 4.56 6.37 3.62
N GLY A 38 4.02 5.20 3.31
CA GLY A 38 2.76 4.67 3.86
C GLY A 38 1.51 5.14 3.14
N LYS A 39 1.64 5.97 2.09
CA LYS A 39 0.52 6.31 1.21
C LYS A 39 0.36 5.26 0.11
N PHE A 40 -0.87 5.12 -0.35
CA PHE A 40 -1.17 4.33 -1.54
C PHE A 40 -1.26 5.23 -2.77
N VAL A 41 -0.84 4.68 -3.91
CA VAL A 41 -1.01 5.27 -5.23
C VAL A 41 -1.66 4.27 -6.17
N TYR A 42 -2.31 4.77 -7.21
CA TYR A 42 -2.86 3.96 -8.29
C TYR A 42 -2.00 4.15 -9.53
N VAL A 43 -1.34 3.08 -9.95
CA VAL A 43 -0.53 3.06 -11.17
C VAL A 43 -1.38 2.64 -12.35
N TRP A 44 -1.15 3.30 -13.48
CA TRP A 44 -1.91 3.14 -14.71
C TRP A 44 -1.39 1.95 -15.54
N ASN A 45 -2.13 1.57 -16.59
CA ASN A 45 -1.79 0.47 -17.50
C ASN A 45 -1.42 -0.84 -16.79
N ASN A 46 -2.18 -1.24 -15.77
CA ASN A 46 -1.90 -2.46 -14.99
C ASN A 46 -0.48 -2.49 -14.36
N GLY A 47 0.13 -1.32 -14.14
CA GLY A 47 1.49 -1.22 -13.61
C GLY A 47 2.57 -1.55 -14.64
N GLU A 48 2.39 -1.15 -15.89
CA GLU A 48 3.45 -1.15 -16.91
C GLU A 48 4.65 -0.28 -16.46
N GLU A 49 5.86 -0.84 -16.59
CA GLU A 49 7.11 -0.15 -16.26
C GLU A 49 7.60 0.70 -17.45
N PHE A 50 7.79 2.00 -17.22
CA PHE A 50 8.36 2.93 -18.18
C PHE A 50 9.83 3.18 -17.86
N ARG A 51 10.69 3.20 -18.88
CA ARG A 51 12.11 3.53 -18.72
C ARG A 51 12.35 4.97 -19.16
N ILE A 52 12.77 5.83 -18.23
CA ILE A 52 13.09 7.23 -18.49
C ILE A 52 14.52 7.48 -18.00
N LYS A 53 15.42 7.87 -18.91
CA LYS A 53 16.85 8.12 -18.59
C LYS A 53 17.49 6.98 -17.78
N GLY A 54 17.29 5.75 -18.24
CA GLY A 54 17.86 4.55 -17.61
C GLY A 54 17.17 4.08 -16.32
N LYS A 55 16.20 4.81 -15.76
CA LYS A 55 15.50 4.47 -14.52
C LYS A 55 14.07 3.99 -14.80
N LYS A 56 13.56 3.09 -13.95
CA LYS A 56 12.22 2.51 -14.06
C LYS A 56 11.18 3.30 -13.28
N PHE A 57 10.03 3.56 -13.91
CA PHE A 57 8.91 4.30 -13.35
C PHE A 57 7.59 3.58 -13.60
N TYR A 58 6.60 3.87 -12.76
CA TYR A 58 5.20 3.67 -13.10
C TYR A 58 4.56 5.02 -13.42
N ARG A 59 3.63 5.02 -14.38
CA ARG A 59 2.75 6.16 -14.65
C ARG A 59 1.57 6.13 -13.69
N LEU A 60 1.23 7.27 -13.10
CA LEU A 60 0.05 7.47 -12.26
C LEU A 60 -1.15 7.92 -13.11
N ALA A 61 -2.35 7.78 -12.58
CA ALA A 61 -3.59 8.20 -13.26
C ALA A 61 -3.60 9.69 -13.69
N ASN A 62 -2.85 10.54 -12.98
CA ASN A 62 -2.73 11.97 -13.28
C ASN A 62 -1.58 12.31 -14.24
N GLY A 63 -1.08 11.33 -14.99
CA GLY A 63 -0.01 11.49 -15.99
C GLY A 63 1.41 11.65 -15.42
N LYS A 64 1.56 11.78 -14.09
CA LYS A 64 2.89 11.89 -13.44
C LYS A 64 3.52 10.51 -13.28
N PHE A 65 4.83 10.50 -13.07
CA PHE A 65 5.63 9.29 -12.93
C PHE A 65 6.20 9.17 -11.52
N ILE A 66 6.36 7.93 -11.06
CA ILE A 66 6.94 7.61 -9.77
C ILE A 66 7.90 6.43 -9.92
N LYS A 67 9.07 6.50 -9.27
CA LYS A 67 10.09 5.44 -9.40
C LYS A 67 9.56 4.11 -8.87
N VAL A 68 9.77 3.04 -9.63
CA VAL A 68 9.37 1.68 -9.22
C VAL A 68 10.04 1.27 -7.91
N ALA A 69 11.31 1.62 -7.71
CA ALA A 69 12.07 1.31 -6.50
C ALA A 69 11.47 1.88 -5.19
N ASN A 70 10.59 2.90 -5.29
CA ASN A 70 9.95 3.50 -4.12
C ASN A 70 8.58 2.88 -3.81
N LEU A 71 8.15 1.92 -4.62
CA LEU A 71 6.82 1.32 -4.57
C LEU A 71 6.89 -0.18 -4.30
N GLN A 72 5.82 -0.70 -3.72
CA GLN A 72 5.65 -2.12 -3.49
C GLN A 72 4.24 -2.58 -3.82
N THR A 73 4.14 -3.81 -4.33
CA THR A 73 2.85 -4.50 -4.51
C THR A 73 2.21 -4.79 -3.16
N VAL A 74 0.90 -4.65 -3.11
CA VAL A 74 0.08 -5.04 -1.96
C VAL A 74 -0.89 -6.15 -2.36
N LYS A 75 -1.27 -6.95 -1.38
CA LYS A 75 -2.35 -7.92 -1.48
C LYS A 75 -3.33 -7.67 -0.36
N ALA A 76 -4.56 -8.12 -0.54
CA ALA A 76 -5.58 -7.95 0.47
C ALA A 76 -5.60 -9.14 1.43
N ILE A 77 -6.11 -8.87 2.63
CA ILE A 77 -6.48 -9.88 3.60
C ILE A 77 -7.96 -9.74 3.93
N LYS A 78 -8.69 -10.86 3.97
CA LYS A 78 -10.08 -10.92 4.44
C LYS A 78 -10.09 -11.27 5.92
N ILE A 79 -10.82 -10.48 6.70
CA ILE A 79 -10.93 -10.69 8.15
C ILE A 79 -11.94 -11.80 8.45
N LYS A 80 -11.49 -12.81 9.19
CA LYS A 80 -12.28 -14.01 9.51
C LYS A 80 -12.94 -13.95 10.89
N HIS A 81 -12.52 -13.01 11.74
CA HIS A 81 -12.87 -13.02 13.15
C HIS A 81 -13.20 -11.61 13.67
N TYR A 82 -14.20 -11.50 14.56
CA TYR A 82 -14.72 -10.25 15.12
C TYR A 82 -13.71 -9.51 16.00
N ARG A 83 -12.86 -10.23 16.75
CA ARG A 83 -11.73 -9.65 17.53
C ARG A 83 -10.43 -9.47 16.72
N ALA A 84 -10.52 -8.98 15.48
CA ALA A 84 -9.34 -8.65 14.67
C ALA A 84 -8.77 -7.28 15.09
N ARG A 85 -8.16 -7.25 16.29
CA ARG A 85 -7.57 -6.03 16.85
C ARG A 85 -6.28 -5.65 16.16
N LEU A 86 -5.97 -4.36 16.20
CA LEU A 86 -4.71 -3.85 15.72
C LEU A 86 -3.67 -3.77 16.84
N TYR A 87 -2.44 -4.08 16.46
CA TYR A 87 -1.24 -4.04 17.27
C TYR A 87 -0.23 -3.09 16.63
N ASP A 88 0.71 -2.62 17.43
CA ASP A 88 1.83 -1.83 16.95
C ASP A 88 3.02 -2.72 16.54
N LYS A 89 4.15 -2.10 16.20
CA LYS A 89 5.39 -2.79 15.78
C LYS A 89 6.04 -3.63 16.88
N ASN A 90 5.76 -3.31 18.15
CA ASN A 90 6.25 -4.03 19.32
C ASN A 90 5.29 -5.18 19.71
N GLY A 91 4.15 -5.29 19.03
CA GLY A 91 3.14 -6.31 19.33
C GLY A 91 2.23 -5.93 20.49
N GLU A 92 2.28 -4.67 20.90
CA GLU A 92 1.39 -4.08 21.89
C GLU A 92 0.06 -3.74 21.24
N LEU A 93 -1.02 -3.86 22.01
CA LEU A 93 -2.36 -3.59 21.49
C LEU A 93 -2.51 -2.08 21.26
N LEU A 94 -2.99 -1.67 20.10
CA LEU A 94 -3.50 -0.30 19.93
C LEU A 94 -4.78 -0.12 20.77
N LYS A 95 -5.38 1.08 20.77
CA LYS A 95 -6.64 1.33 21.51
C LYS A 95 -7.67 0.22 21.26
N LYS A 96 -8.29 -0.28 22.33
CA LYS A 96 -9.13 -1.49 22.36
C LYS A 96 -10.25 -1.53 21.31
N HIS A 97 -10.76 -0.35 20.91
CA HIS A 97 -11.87 -0.19 19.97
C HIS A 97 -11.44 -0.16 18.48
N ILE A 98 -10.15 -0.04 18.19
CA ILE A 98 -9.67 -0.04 16.80
C ILE A 98 -9.52 -1.49 16.33
N THR A 99 -10.53 -1.95 15.61
CA THR A 99 -10.60 -3.32 15.07
C THR A 99 -10.88 -3.31 13.58
N LEU A 100 -10.45 -4.37 12.90
CA LEU A 100 -10.84 -4.64 11.53
C LEU A 100 -12.17 -5.41 11.52
N THR A 101 -13.08 -5.01 10.65
CA THR A 101 -14.43 -5.58 10.59
C THR A 101 -14.40 -6.99 9.97
N LYS A 102 -15.04 -7.95 10.63
CA LYS A 102 -15.20 -9.33 10.12
C LYS A 102 -15.88 -9.30 8.73
N GLY A 103 -15.41 -10.15 7.82
CA GLY A 103 -15.93 -10.29 6.46
C GLY A 103 -15.38 -9.26 5.46
N LYS A 104 -14.85 -8.12 5.93
CA LYS A 104 -14.25 -7.10 5.06
C LYS A 104 -12.82 -7.46 4.66
N CYS A 105 -12.38 -6.88 3.54
CA CYS A 105 -11.03 -6.99 3.03
C CYS A 105 -10.26 -5.69 3.29
N TYR A 106 -8.99 -5.82 3.70
CA TYR A 106 -8.09 -4.69 3.91
C TYR A 106 -6.79 -4.89 3.15
N TRP A 107 -6.20 -3.82 2.64
CA TRP A 107 -4.87 -3.88 2.01
C TRP A 107 -3.80 -4.19 3.06
N ALA A 108 -2.98 -5.19 2.77
CA ALA A 108 -1.82 -5.55 3.57
C ALA A 108 -0.53 -5.15 2.84
N TRP A 109 0.35 -4.50 3.60
CA TRP A 109 1.67 -4.08 3.17
C TRP A 109 2.54 -5.32 2.89
N ASN A 110 3.70 -5.12 2.25
CA ASN A 110 4.65 -6.20 1.95
C ASN A 110 4.02 -7.40 1.22
N ASN A 111 3.11 -7.16 0.27
CA ASN A 111 2.40 -8.23 -0.46
C ASN A 111 1.69 -9.26 0.46
N ALA A 112 1.17 -8.80 1.61
CA ALA A 112 0.60 -9.63 2.65
C ALA A 112 1.56 -10.72 3.19
N LYS A 113 2.87 -10.47 3.20
CA LYS A 113 3.83 -11.37 3.86
C LYS A 113 3.63 -11.35 5.38
N ILE A 114 3.79 -12.51 6.00
CA ILE A 114 3.72 -12.66 7.45
C ILE A 114 4.97 -12.04 8.06
N VAL A 115 4.77 -11.25 9.12
CA VAL A 115 5.82 -10.72 9.99
C VAL A 115 5.69 -11.40 11.36
N LYS A 116 6.81 -11.78 11.96
CA LYS A 116 6.85 -12.28 13.34
C LYS A 116 7.19 -11.13 14.29
N ILE A 117 6.39 -10.95 15.33
CA ILE A 117 6.65 -10.01 16.43
C ILE A 117 6.50 -10.82 17.72
N HIS A 118 7.57 -10.96 18.50
CA HIS A 118 7.62 -11.77 19.72
C HIS A 118 7.03 -13.18 19.53
N GLY A 119 7.47 -13.90 18.49
CA GLY A 119 7.02 -15.26 18.15
C GLY A 119 5.61 -15.36 17.54
N LYS A 120 4.79 -14.30 17.59
CA LYS A 120 3.42 -14.28 17.03
C LYS A 120 3.45 -13.80 15.58
N LYS A 121 2.57 -14.37 14.75
CA LYS A 121 2.47 -14.08 13.30
C LYS A 121 1.45 -12.97 13.03
N TYR A 122 1.81 -11.99 12.21
CA TYR A 122 0.97 -10.83 11.86
C TYR A 122 1.00 -10.52 10.37
N TYR A 123 -0.05 -9.85 9.89
CA TYR A 123 -0.04 -9.06 8.66
C TYR A 123 0.10 -7.58 9.01
N ARG A 124 0.96 -6.86 8.30
CA ARG A 124 1.05 -5.40 8.40
C ARG A 124 -0.01 -4.78 7.50
N VAL A 125 -0.88 -3.93 8.05
CA VAL A 125 -2.00 -3.31 7.33
C VAL A 125 -1.89 -1.79 7.24
N GLY A 126 -0.87 -1.20 7.86
CA GLY A 126 -0.68 0.23 7.92
C GLY A 126 0.67 0.63 8.54
N LYS A 127 0.86 1.94 8.73
CA LYS A 127 2.01 2.44 9.49
C LYS A 127 1.80 2.10 10.97
N ASN A 128 2.69 1.29 11.54
CA ASN A 128 2.61 0.84 12.93
C ASN A 128 1.26 0.13 13.26
N ARG A 129 0.69 -0.59 12.28
CA ARG A 129 -0.59 -1.29 12.43
C ARG A 129 -0.48 -2.70 11.90
N TYR A 130 -0.75 -3.66 12.78
CA TYR A 130 -0.60 -5.08 12.55
C TYR A 130 -1.84 -5.83 13.04
N VAL A 131 -2.27 -6.84 12.30
CA VAL A 131 -3.34 -7.76 12.73
C VAL A 131 -2.80 -9.17 12.80
N ARG A 132 -3.21 -9.95 13.81
CA ARG A 132 -2.75 -11.35 13.93
C ARG A 132 -3.16 -12.17 12.71
N ALA A 133 -2.22 -12.95 12.19
CA ALA A 133 -2.41 -13.73 10.98
C ALA A 133 -3.52 -14.79 11.13
N ASN A 134 -3.75 -15.33 12.33
CA ASN A 134 -4.84 -16.28 12.58
C ASN A 134 -6.25 -15.65 12.57
N LYS A 135 -6.37 -14.31 12.47
CA LYS A 135 -7.66 -13.60 12.39
C LYS A 135 -8.02 -13.19 10.96
N ALA A 136 -7.15 -13.45 9.98
CA ALA A 136 -7.36 -13.06 8.60
C ALA A 136 -6.79 -14.12 7.63
N ALA A 137 -7.18 -14.08 6.37
CA ALA A 137 -6.48 -14.82 5.32
C ALA A 137 -6.23 -13.93 4.12
N LYS A 138 -5.10 -14.19 3.46
CA LYS A 138 -4.77 -13.59 2.17
C LYS A 138 -5.84 -13.95 1.14
N VAL A 139 -6.24 -12.96 0.35
CA VAL A 139 -7.22 -13.12 -0.73
C VAL A 139 -6.77 -12.33 -1.95
N GLU A 140 -7.23 -12.74 -3.12
CA GLU A 140 -6.99 -12.04 -4.38
C GLU A 140 -8.25 -11.26 -4.74
N VAL A 141 -8.23 -9.96 -4.44
CA VAL A 141 -9.32 -9.04 -4.76
C VAL A 141 -8.75 -7.76 -5.36
N THR A 142 -9.54 -7.11 -6.20
CA THR A 142 -9.19 -5.84 -6.85
C THR A 142 -9.50 -4.64 -5.95
N THR A 143 -10.40 -4.80 -4.97
CA THR A 143 -10.82 -3.74 -4.05
C THR A 143 -10.71 -4.18 -2.59
N ALA A 144 -10.15 -3.31 -1.75
CA ALA A 144 -10.06 -3.50 -0.31
C ALA A 144 -9.96 -2.14 0.41
N LEU A 145 -10.24 -2.14 1.70
CA LEU A 145 -10.23 -0.96 2.56
C LEU A 145 -8.81 -0.62 3.04
N ASP A 146 -8.56 0.67 3.28
CA ASP A 146 -7.31 1.15 3.87
C ASP A 146 -7.43 1.18 5.39
N ALA A 147 -6.71 0.30 6.10
CA ALA A 147 -6.78 0.24 7.56
C ALA A 147 -6.29 1.52 8.25
N ASP A 148 -5.42 2.31 7.58
CA ASP A 148 -4.95 3.61 8.08
C ASP A 148 -6.05 4.67 8.15
N LYS A 149 -7.22 4.47 7.51
CA LYS A 149 -8.38 5.36 7.63
C LYS A 149 -9.24 5.08 8.85
N LEU A 150 -8.99 3.98 9.56
CA LEU A 150 -9.69 3.65 10.81
C LEU A 150 -9.10 4.53 11.94
N LYS A 151 -9.91 5.48 12.39
CA LYS A 151 -9.62 6.36 13.53
C LYS A 151 -10.04 5.68 14.83
#